data_AF-G4NNM4-F1
#
_entry.id   AF-G4NNM4-F1
#
_cell.length_a   1.000
_cell.length_b   1.000
_cell.length_c   1.000
_cell.angle_alpha   90.00
_cell.angle_beta   90.00
_cell.angle_gamma   90.00
#
_symmetry.space_group_name_H-M   'P 1'
#
loop_
_entity.id
_entity.type
_entity.pdbx_description
1 polymer ?
#
loop_
_entity_poly.entity_id
_entity_poly.type
_entity_poly.pdbx_seq_one_letter_code
_entity_poly.pdbx_strand_id
1 'polypeptide(L)'
;MAEKFFVVSPTSKNCLAQACSQGLAINRTPPIQIIVHFRGDSIFHSRLSPAPVFTCLFLGPGAHKAMEGLVRWCEAYANKMPPKLSFLDLSSFKEKRLAIPQEIRQIPFGTRHTCEEIAERTKTHTEEVLIACQENPLPLLIPCHRVLSIHDYPGGEKLYKALTAFEELS
;
A
#
# COMPACT_ATOMS: atom_id res chain seq x y z
N MET A 1 1.98 -9.50 37.91
CA MET A 1 1.55 -9.63 36.51
C MET A 1 2.66 -9.05 35.66
N ALA A 2 3.53 -9.89 35.09
CA ALA A 2 4.67 -9.42 34.32
C ALA A 2 4.17 -8.89 32.97
N GLU A 3 4.47 -7.62 32.68
CA GLU A 3 4.35 -7.06 31.34
C GLU A 3 5.13 -7.96 30.39
N LYS A 4 4.42 -8.63 29.48
CA LYS A 4 5.05 -9.30 28.35
C LYS A 4 5.58 -8.18 27.44
N PHE A 5 6.82 -7.77 27.70
CA PHE A 5 7.64 -7.10 26.69
C PHE A 5 7.60 -8.02 25.47
N PHE A 6 6.89 -7.62 24.42
CA PHE A 6 6.93 -8.30 23.14
C PHE A 6 8.35 -8.11 22.60
N VAL A 7 9.25 -9.04 22.92
CA VAL A 7 10.63 -9.01 22.43
C VAL A 7 10.57 -9.37 20.95
N VAL A 8 10.71 -8.34 20.12
CA VAL A 8 10.93 -8.49 18.67
C VAL A 8 12.15 -9.38 18.46
N SER A 9 12.05 -10.37 17.57
CA SER A 9 13.17 -11.29 17.30
C SER A 9 14.39 -10.51 16.76
N PRO A 10 15.64 -10.94 17.03
CA PRO A 10 16.83 -10.25 16.52
C PRO A 10 16.83 -10.10 15.00
N THR A 11 16.37 -11.11 14.27
CA THR A 11 16.20 -11.08 12.81
C THR A 11 15.22 -9.98 12.39
N SER A 12 14.08 -9.89 13.08
CA SER A 12 13.10 -8.84 12.81
C SER A 12 13.69 -7.45 13.12
N LYS A 13 14.40 -7.28 14.24
CA LYS A 13 15.07 -6.00 14.57
C LYS A 13 16.05 -5.56 13.47
N ASN A 14 16.86 -6.47 12.94
CA ASN A 14 17.80 -6.15 11.87
C ASN A 14 17.07 -5.77 10.56
N CYS A 15 16.02 -6.50 10.19
CA CYS A 15 15.20 -6.16 9.03
C CYS A 15 14.55 -4.78 9.17
N LEU A 16 14.01 -4.45 10.35
CA LEU A 16 13.41 -3.14 10.61
C LEU A 16 14.45 -2.02 10.58
N ALA A 17 15.63 -2.23 11.18
CA ALA A 17 16.72 -1.26 11.13
C ALA A 17 17.18 -0.99 9.69
N GLN A 18 17.27 -2.04 8.86
CA GLN A 18 17.57 -1.91 7.44
C GLN A 18 16.45 -1.14 6.70
N ALA A 19 15.18 -1.48 6.96
CA ALA A 19 14.04 -0.79 6.38
C ALA A 19 14.02 0.70 6.72
N CYS A 20 14.45 1.11 7.92
CA CYS A 20 14.52 2.51 8.34
C CYS A 20 15.74 3.29 7.83
N SER A 21 16.72 2.63 7.19
CA SER A 21 17.99 3.26 6.79
C SER A 21 18.25 3.18 5.28
N GLN A 22 18.36 1.96 4.75
CA GLN A 22 18.77 1.70 3.37
C GLN A 22 17.62 1.15 2.52
N GLY A 23 16.51 0.79 3.16
CA GLY A 23 15.44 0.02 2.55
C GLY A 23 15.70 -1.49 2.65
N LEU A 24 14.64 -2.23 2.95
CA LEU A 24 14.65 -3.68 3.05
C LEU A 24 14.20 -4.28 1.72
N ALA A 25 15.02 -5.18 1.17
CA ALA A 25 14.63 -5.97 0.00
C ALA A 25 13.66 -7.08 0.42
N ILE A 26 12.51 -7.15 -0.26
CA ILE A 26 11.42 -8.09 0.02
C ILE A 26 11.45 -9.26 -0.96
N ASN A 27 11.47 -8.97 -2.26
CA ASN A 27 11.50 -9.98 -3.31
C ASN A 27 12.06 -9.37 -4.61
N ARG A 28 12.36 -10.18 -5.62
CA ARG A 28 12.85 -9.71 -6.93
C ARG A 28 11.81 -8.91 -7.71
N THR A 29 10.53 -9.20 -7.52
CA THR A 29 9.41 -8.55 -8.22
C THR A 29 8.29 -8.18 -7.24
N PRO A 30 7.49 -7.14 -7.54
CA PRO A 30 7.64 -6.21 -8.66
C PRO A 30 8.83 -5.25 -8.51
N PRO A 31 9.35 -4.66 -9.60
CA PRO A 31 10.49 -3.75 -9.60
C PRO A 31 10.11 -2.35 -9.09
N ILE A 32 9.70 -2.27 -7.82
CA ILE A 32 9.23 -1.05 -7.16
C ILE A 32 9.77 -0.94 -5.74
N GLN A 33 9.88 0.28 -5.26
CA GLN A 33 10.06 0.58 -3.85
C GLN A 33 8.77 1.20 -3.31
N ILE A 34 8.29 0.67 -2.19
CA ILE A 34 7.29 1.35 -1.37
C ILE A 34 7.99 2.11 -0.24
N ILE A 35 7.76 3.42 -0.18
CA ILE A 35 8.27 4.30 0.87
C ILE A 35 7.10 4.63 1.77
N VAL A 36 7.18 4.29 3.07
CA VAL A 36 6.05 4.41 4.00
C VAL A 36 6.40 5.32 5.16
N HIS A 37 5.50 6.26 5.45
CA HIS A 37 5.59 7.16 6.58
C HIS A 37 4.69 6.68 7.71
N PHE A 38 5.29 6.45 8.87
CA PHE A 38 4.58 6.08 10.08
C PHE A 38 4.31 7.28 10.97
N ARG A 39 3.18 7.23 11.67
CA ARG A 39 2.85 8.09 12.80
C ARG A 39 2.29 7.22 13.91
N GLY A 40 3.11 6.96 14.93
CA GLY A 40 2.70 6.07 16.03
C GLY A 40 2.51 4.64 15.54
N ASP A 41 1.31 4.09 15.66
CA ASP A 41 0.97 2.72 15.26
C ASP A 41 0.38 2.61 13.85
N SER A 42 0.29 3.72 13.12
CA SER A 42 -0.48 3.82 11.88
C SER A 42 0.36 4.32 10.70
N ILE A 43 0.01 3.87 9.50
CA ILE A 43 0.56 4.38 8.22
C ILE A 43 -0.37 5.48 7.73
N PHE A 44 0.14 6.71 7.56
CA PHE A 44 -0.67 7.84 7.10
C PHE A 44 -0.30 8.33 5.69
N HIS A 45 0.87 7.94 5.18
CA HIS A 45 1.31 8.30 3.82
C HIS A 45 2.25 7.23 3.26
N SER A 46 2.15 6.96 1.96
CA SER A 46 3.13 6.17 1.23
C SER A 46 3.42 6.76 -0.14
N ARG A 47 4.52 6.33 -0.73
CA ARG A 47 4.91 6.65 -2.11
C ARG A 47 5.45 5.40 -2.78
N LEU A 48 5.32 5.36 -4.09
CA LEU A 48 5.96 4.35 -4.92
C LEU A 48 7.03 5.01 -5.77
N SER A 49 8.15 4.32 -5.96
CA SER A 49 9.17 4.68 -6.92
C SER A 49 9.64 3.43 -7.67
N PRO A 50 10.09 3.54 -8.93
CA PRO A 50 10.71 2.41 -9.62
C PRO A 50 11.99 1.97 -8.89
N ALA A 51 12.21 0.67 -8.77
CA ALA A 51 13.41 0.10 -8.13
C ALA A 51 13.82 -1.20 -8.84
N PRO A 52 15.08 -1.67 -8.71
CA PRO A 52 15.51 -2.90 -9.39
C PRO A 52 14.81 -4.16 -8.86
N VAL A 53 14.32 -4.14 -7.62
CA VAL A 53 13.64 -5.24 -6.94
C VAL A 53 12.54 -4.68 -6.04
N PHE A 54 11.66 -5.53 -5.50
CA PHE A 54 10.65 -5.10 -4.54
C PHE A 54 11.30 -4.76 -3.20
N THR A 55 11.22 -3.50 -2.79
CA THR A 55 11.80 -3.02 -1.52
C THR A 55 10.79 -2.21 -0.72
N CYS A 56 10.98 -2.15 0.59
CA CYS A 56 10.26 -1.23 1.47
C CYS A 56 11.23 -0.32 2.26
N LEU A 57 10.89 0.95 2.38
CA LEU A 57 11.65 1.97 3.12
C LEU A 57 10.71 2.65 4.12
N PHE A 58 11.12 2.73 5.38
CA PHE A 58 10.32 3.30 6.47
C PHE A 58 10.86 4.66 6.87
N LEU A 59 9.95 5.62 7.00
CA LEU A 59 10.24 6.99 7.40
C LEU A 59 9.39 7.38 8.61
N GLY A 60 9.98 8.13 9.54
CA GLY A 60 9.31 8.59 10.76
C GLY A 60 9.22 7.55 11.87
N PRO A 61 8.84 7.97 13.10
CA PRO A 61 8.69 7.07 14.22
C PRO A 61 7.44 6.19 14.05
N GLY A 62 7.63 4.88 14.14
CA GLY A 62 6.54 3.91 14.08
C GLY A 62 6.69 2.82 15.13
N ALA A 63 5.56 2.32 15.62
CA ALA A 63 5.53 1.15 16.48
C ALA A 63 6.08 -0.05 15.72
N HIS A 64 7.01 -0.80 16.31
CA HIS A 64 7.64 -1.96 15.67
C HIS A 64 6.60 -2.96 15.13
N LYS A 65 5.49 -3.16 15.85
CA LYS A 65 4.40 -4.04 15.41
C LYS A 65 3.78 -3.61 14.07
N ALA A 66 3.62 -2.30 13.84
CA ALA A 66 3.08 -1.78 12.58
C ALA A 66 4.11 -1.92 11.45
N MET A 67 5.38 -1.65 11.73
CA MET A 67 6.49 -1.83 10.79
C MET A 67 6.64 -3.30 10.38
N GLU A 68 6.64 -4.23 11.33
CA GLU A 68 6.64 -5.67 11.07
C GLU A 68 5.43 -6.11 10.27
N GLY A 69 4.25 -5.59 10.61
CA GLY A 69 3.02 -5.85 9.87
C GLY A 69 3.13 -5.45 8.41
N LEU A 70 3.78 -4.31 8.12
CA LEU A 70 4.01 -3.86 6.75
C LEU A 70 5.04 -4.73 6.02
N VAL A 71 6.13 -5.16 6.68
CA VAL A 71 7.08 -6.10 6.07
C VAL A 71 6.36 -7.38 5.64
N ARG A 72 5.59 -7.99 6.56
CA ARG A 72 4.79 -9.20 6.27
C ARG A 72 3.77 -8.97 5.17
N TRP A 73 3.16 -7.80 5.13
CA TRP A 73 2.24 -7.44 4.06
C TRP A 73 2.96 -7.38 2.71
N CYS A 74 4.15 -6.78 2.65
CA CYS A 74 4.95 -6.75 1.43
C CYS A 74 5.35 -8.16 0.99
N GLU A 75 5.80 -9.02 1.92
CA GLU A 75 6.09 -10.43 1.62
C GLU A 75 4.86 -11.15 1.04
N ALA A 76 3.69 -10.94 1.64
CA ALA A 76 2.44 -11.51 1.17
C ALA A 76 2.01 -10.96 -0.20
N TYR A 77 2.21 -9.67 -0.46
CA TYR A 77 1.98 -9.07 -1.78
C TYR A 77 2.92 -9.68 -2.84
N ALA A 78 4.19 -9.87 -2.50
CA ALA A 78 5.15 -10.53 -3.39
C ALA A 78 4.77 -11.99 -3.69
N ASN A 79 4.07 -12.63 -2.75
CA ASN A 79 3.47 -13.95 -2.90
C ASN A 79 2.03 -13.92 -3.46
N LYS A 80 1.57 -12.77 -3.99
CA LYS A 80 0.26 -12.57 -4.63
C LYS A 80 -0.95 -12.82 -3.70
N MET A 81 -0.75 -12.83 -2.38
CA MET A 81 -1.79 -13.06 -1.37
C MET A 81 -1.79 -11.95 -0.29
N PRO A 82 -1.83 -10.65 -0.66
CA PRO A 82 -1.76 -9.58 0.32
C PRO A 82 -3.00 -9.57 1.23
N PRO A 83 -2.85 -9.62 2.57
CA PRO A 83 -3.98 -9.48 3.48
C PRO A 83 -4.43 -8.01 3.56
N LYS A 84 -5.60 -7.77 4.15
CA LYS A 84 -6.04 -6.40 4.48
C LYS A 84 -5.22 -5.86 5.66
N LEU A 85 -4.65 -4.66 5.50
CA LEU A 85 -4.00 -3.94 6.60
C LEU A 85 -5.03 -3.17 7.42
N SER A 86 -5.02 -3.31 8.74
CA SER A 86 -5.94 -2.62 9.65
C SER A 86 -5.43 -1.28 10.19
N PHE A 87 -4.13 -0.99 10.03
CA PHE A 87 -3.45 0.17 10.61
C PHE A 87 -3.12 1.25 9.57
N LEU A 88 -4.07 1.50 8.66
CA LEU A 88 -4.00 2.63 7.72
C LEU A 88 -4.79 3.80 8.30
N ASP A 89 -4.15 4.95 8.43
CA ASP A 89 -4.80 6.20 8.75
C ASP A 89 -5.44 6.77 7.48
N LEU A 90 -6.77 6.76 7.45
CA LEU A 90 -7.56 7.27 6.34
C LEU A 90 -8.08 8.68 6.60
N SER A 91 -7.67 9.34 7.70
CA SER A 91 -8.16 10.67 8.06
C SER A 91 -7.78 11.76 7.06
N SER A 92 -6.80 11.49 6.18
CA SER A 92 -6.44 12.35 5.05
C SER A 92 -7.54 12.42 3.98
N PHE A 93 -8.39 11.39 3.88
CA PHE A 93 -9.57 11.43 3.02
C PHE A 93 -10.70 12.19 3.72
N LYS A 94 -11.37 13.07 2.98
CA LYS A 94 -12.57 13.76 3.48
C LYS A 94 -13.65 12.73 3.82
N GLU A 95 -14.35 12.92 4.94
CA GLU A 95 -15.37 11.98 5.44
C GLU A 95 -16.38 11.54 4.38
N LYS A 96 -16.88 12.49 3.56
CA LYS A 96 -17.84 12.22 2.49
C LYS A 96 -17.32 11.27 1.40
N ARG A 97 -16.00 11.12 1.25
CA ARG A 97 -15.36 10.26 0.25
C ARG A 97 -14.76 9.00 0.83
N LEU A 98 -14.88 8.76 2.15
CA LEU A 98 -14.22 7.62 2.82
C LEU A 98 -14.69 6.26 2.29
N ALA A 99 -15.92 6.17 1.77
CA ALA A 99 -16.45 4.96 1.16
C ALA A 99 -15.65 4.50 -0.08
N ILE A 100 -15.13 5.44 -0.88
CA ILE A 100 -14.37 5.15 -2.11
C ILE A 100 -13.06 4.39 -1.81
N PRO A 101 -12.10 4.92 -1.02
CA PRO A 101 -10.89 4.18 -0.70
C PRO A 101 -11.18 2.89 0.09
N GLN A 102 -12.27 2.84 0.86
CA GLN A 102 -12.69 1.60 1.53
C GLN A 102 -13.11 0.51 0.53
N GLU A 103 -13.89 0.86 -0.50
CA GLU A 103 -14.30 -0.04 -1.58
C GLU A 103 -13.09 -0.46 -2.42
N ILE A 104 -12.21 0.47 -2.79
CA ILE A 104 -11.00 0.18 -3.58
C ILE A 104 -10.06 -0.79 -2.84
N ARG A 105 -9.99 -0.73 -1.51
CA ARG A 105 -9.23 -1.69 -0.69
C ARG A 105 -9.81 -3.11 -0.69
N GLN A 106 -11.06 -3.28 -1.12
CA GLN A 106 -11.67 -4.61 -1.24
C GLN A 106 -11.31 -5.30 -2.55
N ILE A 107 -10.82 -4.57 -3.55
CA ILE A 107 -10.51 -5.12 -4.87
C ILE A 107 -9.38 -6.16 -4.73
N PRO A 108 -9.62 -7.44 -5.07
CA PRO A 108 -8.62 -8.49 -4.93
C PRO A 108 -7.37 -8.25 -5.78
N PHE A 109 -6.26 -8.89 -5.40
CA PHE A 109 -5.06 -8.96 -6.22
C PHE A 109 -5.39 -9.57 -7.60
N GLY A 110 -4.85 -9.00 -8.67
CA GLY A 110 -5.08 -9.51 -10.04
C GLY A 110 -6.48 -9.22 -10.59
N THR A 111 -7.32 -8.50 -9.86
CA THR A 111 -8.65 -8.08 -10.31
C THR A 111 -8.70 -6.57 -10.50
N ARG A 112 -9.46 -6.11 -11.49
CA ARG A 112 -9.68 -4.69 -11.78
C ARG A 112 -11.17 -4.37 -11.76
N HIS A 113 -11.48 -3.12 -11.42
CA HIS A 113 -12.82 -2.55 -11.53
C HIS A 113 -12.76 -1.22 -12.26
N THR A 114 -13.86 -0.79 -12.86
CA THR A 114 -13.93 0.53 -13.50
C THR A 114 -14.32 1.61 -12.49
N CYS A 115 -14.09 2.87 -12.82
CA CYS A 115 -14.50 3.99 -11.97
C CYS A 115 -16.03 4.02 -11.79
N GLU A 116 -16.78 3.62 -12.82
CA GLU A 116 -18.25 3.50 -12.79
C GLU A 116 -18.72 2.44 -11.80
N GLU A 117 -18.10 1.25 -11.79
CA GLU A 117 -18.44 0.18 -10.86
C GLU A 117 -18.20 0.60 -9.41
N ILE A 118 -17.10 1.31 -9.14
CA ILE A 118 -16.83 1.84 -7.80
C ILE A 118 -17.86 2.90 -7.43
N ALA A 119 -18.14 3.84 -8.34
CA ALA A 119 -19.11 4.91 -8.12
C ALA A 119 -20.52 4.38 -7.79
N GLU A 120 -20.96 3.34 -8.50
CA GLU A 120 -22.23 2.66 -8.24
C GLU A 120 -22.28 2.05 -6.84
N ARG A 121 -21.23 1.30 -6.44
CA ARG A 121 -21.16 0.64 -5.13
C ARG A 121 -21.11 1.63 -3.98
N THR A 122 -20.43 2.77 -4.18
CA THR A 122 -20.29 3.80 -3.14
C THR A 122 -21.37 4.86 -3.17
N LYS A 123 -22.31 4.81 -4.14
CA LYS A 123 -23.36 5.81 -4.36
C LYS A 123 -22.77 7.21 -4.56
N THR A 124 -21.70 7.31 -5.33
CA THR A 124 -20.99 8.55 -5.69
C THR A 124 -20.93 8.71 -7.21
N HIS A 125 -20.26 9.74 -7.68
CA HIS A 125 -20.01 9.94 -9.12
C HIS A 125 -18.63 9.43 -9.55
N THR A 126 -18.49 9.04 -10.83
CA THR A 126 -17.22 8.62 -11.44
C THR A 126 -16.11 9.67 -11.25
N GLU A 127 -16.46 10.96 -11.35
CA GLU A 127 -15.52 12.07 -11.11
C GLU A 127 -14.97 12.07 -9.67
N GLU A 128 -15.81 11.77 -8.68
CA GLU A 128 -15.35 11.68 -7.29
C GLU A 128 -14.41 10.50 -7.07
N VAL A 129 -14.65 9.38 -7.77
CA VAL A 129 -13.75 8.22 -7.76
C VAL A 129 -12.42 8.57 -8.39
N LEU A 130 -12.42 9.24 -9.55
CA LEU A 130 -11.19 9.72 -10.20
C LEU A 130 -10.40 10.62 -9.26
N ILE A 131 -11.04 11.64 -8.66
CA ILE A 131 -10.38 12.55 -7.72
C ILE A 131 -9.83 11.79 -6.51
N ALA A 132 -10.60 10.87 -5.91
CA ALA A 132 -10.13 10.09 -4.77
C ALA A 132 -8.93 9.19 -5.11
N CYS A 133 -8.90 8.64 -6.32
CA CYS A 133 -7.75 7.87 -6.82
C CYS A 133 -6.53 8.76 -7.12
N GLN A 134 -6.73 9.97 -7.64
CA GLN A 134 -5.68 10.97 -7.89
C GLN A 134 -5.05 11.48 -6.59
N GLU A 135 -5.89 11.74 -5.59
CA GLU A 135 -5.49 12.25 -4.27
C GLU A 135 -5.07 11.13 -3.30
N ASN A 136 -4.95 9.88 -3.77
CA ASN A 136 -4.64 8.73 -2.92
C ASN A 136 -3.25 8.87 -2.26
N PRO A 137 -3.17 9.07 -0.93
CA PRO A 137 -1.89 9.23 -0.23
C PRO A 137 -1.22 7.89 0.07
N LEU A 138 -1.89 6.78 -0.23
CA LEU A 138 -1.46 5.43 0.11
C LEU A 138 -1.46 4.51 -1.12
N PRO A 139 -0.75 4.85 -2.22
CA PRO A 139 -0.66 3.99 -3.39
C PRO A 139 -0.17 2.60 -3.02
N LEU A 140 -0.58 1.58 -3.80
CA LEU A 140 -0.42 0.14 -3.53
C LEU A 140 -1.25 -0.40 -2.35
N LEU A 141 -1.27 0.29 -1.21
CA LEU A 141 -2.05 -0.11 -0.02
C LEU A 141 -3.56 0.18 -0.20
N ILE A 142 -3.87 1.29 -0.87
CA ILE A 142 -5.13 1.57 -1.54
C ILE A 142 -4.83 1.39 -3.03
N PRO A 143 -5.22 0.27 -3.65
CA PRO A 143 -4.73 -0.14 -4.96
C PRO A 143 -5.45 0.58 -6.11
N CYS A 144 -5.30 1.90 -6.21
CA CYS A 144 -5.95 2.69 -7.28
C CYS A 144 -5.46 2.33 -8.69
N HIS A 145 -4.31 1.67 -8.84
CA HIS A 145 -3.86 1.07 -10.11
C HIS A 145 -4.80 -0.02 -10.63
N ARG A 146 -5.62 -0.63 -9.77
CA ARG A 146 -6.67 -1.59 -10.15
C ARG A 146 -7.95 -0.93 -10.67
N VAL A 147 -8.04 0.40 -10.55
CA VAL A 147 -9.24 1.18 -10.95
C VAL A 147 -8.93 2.10 -12.12
N LEU A 148 -7.83 2.84 -12.02
CA LEU A 148 -7.44 3.84 -13.01
C LEU A 148 -6.92 3.20 -14.29
N SER A 149 -6.98 3.98 -15.37
CA SER A 149 -6.24 3.69 -16.60
C SER A 149 -4.76 4.05 -16.43
N ILE A 150 -3.94 3.60 -17.39
CA ILE A 150 -2.52 3.94 -17.44
C ILE A 150 -2.26 5.46 -17.57
N HIS A 151 -3.18 6.19 -18.21
CA HIS A 151 -3.05 7.62 -18.45
C HIS A 151 -3.44 8.44 -17.22
N ASP A 152 -4.30 7.89 -16.37
CA ASP A 152 -4.78 8.56 -15.16
C ASP A 152 -3.94 8.23 -13.93
N TYR A 153 -3.07 7.22 -13.99
CA TYR A 153 -2.36 6.79 -12.78
C TYR A 153 -1.32 7.82 -12.29
N PRO A 154 -1.44 8.35 -11.04
CA PRO A 154 -0.56 9.42 -10.54
C PRO A 154 0.92 9.03 -10.45
N GLY A 155 1.21 7.73 -10.29
CA GLY A 155 2.58 7.22 -10.28
C GLY A 155 3.24 7.16 -11.66
N GLY A 156 2.51 7.51 -12.72
CA GLY A 156 2.98 7.48 -14.09
C GLY A 156 3.02 6.08 -14.72
N GLU A 157 3.22 6.07 -16.03
CA GLU A 157 3.11 4.89 -16.89
C GLU A 157 4.00 3.72 -16.44
N LYS A 158 5.25 4.01 -16.06
CA LYS A 158 6.24 2.99 -15.67
C LYS A 158 5.80 2.20 -14.44
N LEU A 159 5.31 2.91 -13.41
CA LEU A 159 4.83 2.26 -12.18
C LEU A 159 3.53 1.51 -12.43
N TYR A 160 2.60 2.10 -13.19
CA TYR A 160 1.36 1.44 -13.55
C TYR A 160 1.63 0.10 -14.25
N LYS A 161 2.51 0.09 -15.27
CA LYS A 161 2.91 -1.12 -16.00
C LYS A 161 3.57 -2.15 -15.10
N ALA A 162 4.49 -1.72 -14.22
CA ALA A 162 5.19 -2.64 -13.31
C ALA A 162 4.23 -3.35 -12.35
N LEU A 163 3.26 -2.61 -11.79
CA LEU A 163 2.23 -3.18 -10.91
C LEU A 163 1.30 -4.11 -11.68
N THR A 164 0.72 -3.62 -12.78
CA THR A 164 -0.30 -4.37 -13.53
C THR A 164 0.27 -5.65 -14.12
N ALA A 165 1.46 -5.59 -14.72
CA ALA A 165 2.13 -6.79 -15.23
C ALA A 165 2.43 -7.81 -14.12
N PHE A 166 2.82 -7.35 -12.92
CA PHE A 166 3.05 -8.25 -11.79
C PHE A 166 1.78 -8.94 -11.31
N GLU A 167 0.64 -8.23 -11.32
CA GLU A 167 -0.63 -8.80 -10.89
C GLU A 167 -1.31 -9.69 -11.96
N GLU A 168 -1.00 -9.48 -13.24
CA GLU A 168 -1.51 -10.28 -14.37
C GLU A 168 -0.70 -11.57 -14.62
N LEU A 169 0.60 -11.57 -14.30
CA LEU A 169 1.43 -12.77 -14.39
C LEU A 169 0.90 -13.82 -13.40
N SER A 170 0.39 -14.94 -13.90
CA SER A 170 -0.09 -16.09 -13.11
C SER A 170 1.07 -16.92 -12.59
#